data_AF-A0A372QWY6-F1
#
_entry.id   AF-A0A372QWY6-F1
#
_cell.length_a   1.000
_cell.length_b   1.000
_cell.length_c   1.000
_cell.angle_alpha   90.00
_cell.angle_beta   90.00
_cell.angle_gamma   90.00
#
_symmetry.space_group_name_H-M   'P 1'
#
loop_
_entity.id
_entity.type
_entity.pdbx_description
1 polymer ?
#
loop_
_entity_poly.entity_id
_entity_poly.type
_entity_poly.pdbx_seq_one_letter_code
_entity_poly.pdbx_strand_id
1 'polypeptide(L)'
;MTDITLSCLIQGTSLDKYFKITIDKNYEISDLKEIIWNKNKNTFSRIDANNLILWKVKIPVSDKTKFKQLNFTESTIEGDLGGTKINDATADVKEIFGNSPAKKHIHIIIEQPSTTEQPTNTTQK
;
A
#
# COMPACT_ATOMS: atom_id res chain seq x y z
N MET A 1 11.01 14.29 17.63
CA MET A 1 9.94 13.92 16.68
C MET A 1 10.36 12.63 16.01
N THR A 2 9.61 11.55 16.25
CA THR A 2 9.85 10.19 15.76
C THR A 2 9.05 9.88 14.49
N ASP A 3 8.12 10.76 14.13
CA ASP A 3 7.25 10.58 12.99
C ASP A 3 7.99 10.60 11.66
N ILE A 4 7.55 9.72 10.76
CA ILE A 4 7.93 9.75 9.35
C ILE A 4 6.69 9.93 8.48
N THR A 5 6.90 10.47 7.28
CA THR A 5 5.84 10.63 6.29
C THR A 5 6.07 9.68 5.13
N LEU A 6 5.07 8.84 4.87
CA LEU A 6 5.08 7.87 3.78
C LEU A 6 4.07 8.29 2.71
N SER A 7 4.41 7.99 1.46
CA SER A 7 3.55 8.26 0.31
C SER A 7 3.01 6.93 -0.17
N CYS A 8 1.70 6.83 -0.24
CA CYS A 8 0.94 5.63 -0.53
C CYS A 8 0.23 5.78 -1.87
N LEU A 9 0.21 4.71 -2.65
CA LEU A 9 -0.55 4.62 -3.90
C LEU A 9 -1.35 3.32 -3.89
N ILE A 10 -2.63 3.40 -4.28
CA ILE A 10 -3.47 2.20 -4.41
C ILE A 10 -3.22 1.60 -5.79
N GLN A 11 -3.06 0.28 -5.84
CA GLN A 11 -2.97 -0.48 -7.08
C GLN A 11 -4.12 -0.12 -8.04
N GLY A 12 -3.80 0.06 -9.32
CA GLY A 12 -4.79 0.41 -10.35
C GLY A 12 -5.18 1.89 -10.37
N THR A 13 -4.64 2.73 -9.48
CA THR A 13 -4.90 4.17 -9.47
C THR A 13 -3.77 4.98 -10.10
N SER A 14 -4.12 6.15 -10.64
CA SER A 14 -3.16 7.07 -11.25
C SER A 14 -2.28 7.77 -10.22
N LEU A 15 -1.07 8.15 -10.63
CA LEU A 15 -0.08 8.76 -9.72
C LEU A 15 -0.61 10.00 -8.98
N ASP A 16 -1.52 10.79 -9.57
CA ASP A 16 -2.13 11.96 -8.92
C ASP A 16 -3.03 11.61 -7.72
N LYS A 17 -3.42 10.34 -7.57
CA LYS A 17 -4.23 9.83 -6.45
C LYS A 17 -3.39 9.37 -5.26
N TYR A 18 -2.06 9.49 -5.33
CA TYR A 18 -1.23 9.18 -4.18
C TYR A 18 -1.62 10.05 -2.97
N PHE A 19 -1.49 9.48 -1.78
CA PHE A 19 -1.79 10.17 -0.54
C PHE A 19 -0.67 9.98 0.45
N LYS A 20 -0.54 10.91 1.40
CA LYS A 20 0.47 10.85 2.46
C LYS A 20 -0.13 10.37 3.77
N ILE A 21 0.65 9.65 4.54
CA ILE A 21 0.35 9.32 5.93
C ILE A 21 1.54 9.72 6.79
N THR A 22 1.27 10.12 8.02
CA THR A 22 2.28 10.42 9.04
C THR A 22 2.05 9.45 10.19
N ILE A 23 3.11 8.78 10.62
CA ILE A 23 3.07 7.73 11.63
C ILE A 23 4.36 7.77 12.45
N ASP A 24 4.28 7.47 13.75
CA ASP A 24 5.47 7.26 14.55
C ASP A 24 6.24 6.05 14.00
N LYS A 25 7.54 6.22 13.76
CA LYS A 25 8.37 5.17 13.16
C LYS A 25 8.55 3.93 14.07
N ASN A 26 8.22 4.00 15.35
CA ASN A 26 8.27 2.89 16.29
C ASN A 26 6.92 2.15 16.39
N TYR A 27 5.93 2.52 15.59
CA TYR A 27 4.69 1.76 15.49
C TYR A 27 4.89 0.56 14.56
N GLU A 28 4.05 -0.44 14.73
CA GLU A 28 4.12 -1.67 13.96
C GLU A 28 3.50 -1.49 12.56
N ILE A 29 3.79 -2.43 11.66
CA ILE A 29 3.13 -2.50 10.35
C ILE A 29 1.62 -2.78 10.50
N SER A 30 1.19 -3.42 11.57
CA SER A 30 -0.23 -3.60 11.93
C SER A 30 -0.96 -2.25 12.08
N ASP A 31 -0.40 -1.33 12.87
CA ASP A 31 -0.90 0.04 13.06
C ASP A 31 -0.91 0.83 11.73
N LEU A 32 0.15 0.65 10.93
CA LEU A 32 0.26 1.27 9.61
C LEU A 32 -0.90 0.86 8.69
N LYS A 33 -1.26 -0.44 8.70
CA LYS A 33 -2.40 -0.95 7.92
C LYS A 33 -3.71 -0.32 8.38
N GLU A 34 -3.94 -0.21 9.69
CA GLU A 34 -5.14 0.44 10.22
C GLU A 34 -5.25 1.91 9.82
N ILE A 35 -4.15 2.66 9.86
CA ILE A 35 -4.11 4.07 9.44
C ILE A 35 -4.45 4.21 7.95
N ILE A 36 -3.85 3.37 7.10
CA ILE A 36 -4.12 3.35 5.66
C ILE A 36 -5.58 3.02 5.38
N TRP A 37 -6.11 2.00 6.06
CA TRP A 37 -7.49 1.56 5.95
C TRP A 37 -8.45 2.67 6.38
N ASN A 38 -8.24 3.26 7.56
CA ASN A 38 -9.05 4.33 8.11
C ASN A 38 -9.11 5.56 7.18
N LYS A 39 -8.00 5.86 6.51
CA LYS A 39 -7.92 6.98 5.59
C LYS A 39 -8.67 6.75 4.27
N ASN A 40 -8.80 5.51 3.85
CA ASN A 40 -9.44 5.12 2.59
C ASN A 40 -10.57 4.11 2.81
N LYS A 41 -11.36 4.29 3.89
CA LYS A 41 -12.42 3.33 4.29
C LYS A 41 -13.39 3.00 3.16
N ASN A 42 -13.74 3.98 2.33
CA ASN A 42 -14.66 3.75 1.22
C ASN A 42 -14.05 2.83 0.15
N THR A 43 -12.75 2.97 -0.12
CA THR A 43 -12.03 2.12 -1.07
C THR A 43 -11.84 0.70 -0.53
N PHE A 44 -11.64 0.59 0.79
CA PHE A 44 -11.38 -0.68 1.47
C PHE A 44 -12.57 -1.17 2.29
N SER A 45 -13.79 -0.75 1.95
CA SER A 45 -14.97 -1.01 2.81
C SER A 45 -15.34 -2.49 2.93
N ARG A 46 -14.81 -3.32 2.02
CA ARG A 46 -15.00 -4.77 1.97
C ARG A 46 -13.76 -5.57 2.38
N ILE A 47 -12.69 -4.88 2.79
CA ILE A 47 -11.39 -5.47 3.10
C ILE A 47 -11.03 -5.03 4.52
N ASP A 48 -10.80 -6.00 5.41
CA ASP A 48 -10.30 -5.69 6.74
C ASP A 48 -8.88 -5.12 6.69
N ALA A 49 -8.53 -4.24 7.63
CA ALA A 49 -7.23 -3.57 7.63
C ALA A 49 -6.04 -4.55 7.61
N ASN A 50 -6.14 -5.65 8.37
CA ASN A 50 -5.12 -6.71 8.41
C ASN A 50 -4.92 -7.41 7.06
N ASN A 51 -5.95 -7.49 6.23
CA ASN A 51 -5.94 -8.12 4.91
C ASN A 51 -5.36 -7.22 3.81
N LEU A 52 -5.02 -5.96 4.11
CA LEU A 52 -4.30 -5.12 3.17
C LEU A 52 -2.91 -5.69 2.87
N ILE A 53 -2.59 -5.80 1.59
CA ILE A 53 -1.26 -6.21 1.13
C ILE A 53 -0.45 -4.94 0.87
N LEU A 54 0.66 -4.79 1.60
CA LEU A 54 1.54 -3.63 1.49
C LEU A 54 2.85 -4.02 0.81
N TRP A 55 3.22 -3.23 -0.21
CA TRP A 55 4.48 -3.35 -0.92
C TRP A 55 5.36 -2.15 -0.63
N LYS A 56 6.56 -2.38 -0.10
CA LYS A 56 7.60 -1.36 0.00
C LYS A 56 8.17 -1.12 -1.39
N VAL A 57 8.19 0.14 -1.81
CA VAL A 57 8.80 0.59 -3.07
C VAL A 57 9.61 1.86 -2.84
N LYS A 58 10.45 2.23 -3.82
CA LYS A 58 11.19 3.49 -3.82
C LYS A 58 11.12 4.12 -5.21
N ILE A 59 9.96 4.66 -5.58
CA ILE A 59 9.72 5.18 -6.94
C ILE A 59 9.66 6.70 -6.91
N PRO A 60 10.54 7.43 -7.61
CA PRO A 60 10.44 8.88 -7.72
C PRO A 60 9.13 9.30 -8.39
N VAL A 61 8.42 10.29 -7.85
CA VAL A 61 7.18 10.80 -8.48
C VAL A 61 7.41 11.46 -9.85
N SER A 62 8.67 11.80 -10.16
CA SER A 62 9.06 12.30 -11.49
C SER A 62 9.10 11.20 -12.55
N ASP A 63 9.25 9.93 -12.16
CA ASP A 63 9.32 8.79 -13.07
C ASP A 63 7.92 8.37 -13.51
N LYS A 64 7.27 9.21 -14.33
CA LYS A 64 5.92 8.96 -14.84
C LYS A 64 5.83 7.68 -15.67
N THR A 65 6.93 7.19 -16.22
CA THR A 65 6.95 5.98 -17.06
C THR A 65 6.65 4.72 -16.27
N LYS A 66 7.15 4.61 -15.04
CA LYS A 66 6.82 3.51 -14.12
C LYS A 66 5.35 3.49 -13.70
N PHE A 67 4.64 4.60 -13.87
CA PHE A 67 3.21 4.73 -13.56
C PHE A 67 2.31 4.73 -14.81
N LYS A 68 2.82 4.42 -16.01
CA LYS A 68 1.99 4.29 -17.23
C LYS A 68 1.46 2.87 -17.47
N GLN A 69 1.97 1.88 -16.74
CA GLN A 69 1.67 0.44 -16.93
C GLN A 69 0.75 -0.13 -15.82
N LEU A 70 -0.20 0.66 -15.32
CA LEU A 70 -0.93 0.43 -14.05
C LEU A 70 -1.94 -0.74 -14.03
N ASN A 71 -1.71 -1.81 -14.80
CA ASN A 71 -2.27 -3.12 -14.47
C ASN A 71 -1.24 -3.82 -13.59
N PHE A 72 -1.03 -3.33 -12.36
CA PHE A 72 -0.04 -3.94 -11.49
C PHE A 72 -0.47 -5.36 -11.18
N THR A 73 0.20 -6.34 -11.75
CA THR A 73 0.19 -7.69 -11.18
C THR A 73 1.24 -7.73 -10.07
N GLU A 74 1.16 -8.72 -9.17
CA GLU A 74 2.21 -8.97 -8.18
C GLU A 74 3.60 -8.99 -8.83
N SER A 75 3.73 -9.66 -9.99
CA SER A 75 4.96 -9.71 -10.79
C SER A 75 5.45 -8.34 -11.27
N THR A 76 4.54 -7.43 -11.63
CA THR A 76 4.90 -6.05 -12.03
C THR A 76 5.44 -5.26 -10.86
N ILE A 77 4.83 -5.39 -9.67
CA ILE A 77 5.28 -4.68 -8.48
C ILE A 77 6.66 -5.16 -8.06
N GLU A 78 6.88 -6.47 -8.03
CA GLU A 78 8.16 -7.05 -7.66
C GLU A 78 9.26 -6.75 -8.69
N GLY A 79 8.99 -6.98 -9.97
CA GLY A 79 9.97 -6.82 -11.05
C GLY A 79 10.23 -5.35 -11.45
N ASP A 80 9.23 -4.71 -12.05
CA ASP A 80 9.42 -3.40 -12.72
C ASP A 80 9.57 -2.24 -11.74
N LEU A 81 8.95 -2.38 -10.57
CA LEU A 81 8.96 -1.36 -9.51
C LEU A 81 9.96 -1.66 -8.40
N GLY A 82 10.58 -2.85 -8.41
CA GLY A 82 11.50 -3.29 -7.35
C GLY A 82 10.82 -3.37 -5.98
N GLY A 83 9.54 -3.76 -5.97
CA GLY A 83 8.73 -3.83 -4.78
C GLY A 83 9.07 -5.03 -3.92
N THR A 84 8.99 -4.84 -2.61
CA THR A 84 9.15 -5.93 -1.63
C THR A 84 7.89 -6.03 -0.79
N LYS A 85 7.27 -7.21 -0.77
CA LYS A 85 6.07 -7.48 0.03
C LYS A 85 6.42 -7.39 1.52
N ILE A 86 5.60 -6.68 2.29
CA ILE A 86 5.76 -6.55 3.73
C ILE A 86 4.90 -7.63 4.40
N ASN A 87 5.55 -8.70 4.87
CA ASN A 87 4.86 -9.86 5.47
C ASN A 87 4.84 -9.80 7.01
N ASP A 88 5.81 -9.12 7.62
CA ASP A 88 5.90 -8.99 9.07
C ASP A 88 5.04 -7.82 9.55
N ALA A 89 3.92 -8.14 10.19
CA ALA A 89 3.02 -7.15 10.77
C ALA A 89 3.56 -6.56 12.09
N THR A 90 4.49 -7.25 12.77
CA THR A 90 5.07 -6.87 14.06
C THR A 90 6.33 -6.02 13.92
N ALA A 91 6.91 -5.97 12.71
CA ALA A 91 8.06 -5.12 12.44
C ALA A 91 7.70 -3.65 12.65
N ASP A 92 8.64 -2.89 13.21
CA ASP A 92 8.50 -1.45 13.30
C ASP A 92 8.56 -0.82 11.91
N VAL A 93 7.80 0.27 11.71
CA VAL A 93 7.83 1.08 10.50
C VAL A 93 9.27 1.53 10.17
N LYS A 94 10.11 1.84 11.16
CA LYS A 94 11.52 2.22 10.97
C LYS A 94 12.39 1.09 10.43
N GLU A 95 12.07 -0.18 10.70
CA GLU A 95 12.81 -1.33 10.17
C GLU A 95 12.57 -1.47 8.67
N ILE A 96 11.33 -1.19 8.25
CA ILE A 96 10.96 -1.29 6.84
C ILE A 96 11.37 -0.04 6.04
N PHE A 97 11.10 1.16 6.55
CA PHE A 97 11.25 2.42 5.80
C PHE A 97 12.43 3.30 6.24
N GLY A 98 13.12 2.92 7.32
CA GLY A 98 14.19 3.71 7.91
C GLY A 98 13.69 4.96 8.64
N ASN A 99 14.66 5.76 9.12
CA ASN A 99 14.38 6.98 9.88
C ASN A 99 14.00 8.19 9.03
N SER A 100 14.26 8.16 7.72
CA SER A 100 14.08 9.30 6.82
C SER A 100 13.75 8.83 5.41
N PRO A 101 12.47 8.52 5.13
CA PRO A 101 12.02 8.15 3.81
C PRO A 101 12.33 9.22 2.76
N ALA A 102 12.59 8.80 1.53
CA ALA A 102 12.99 9.69 0.45
C ALA A 102 11.86 10.66 0.06
N LYS A 103 12.13 11.97 0.12
CA LYS A 103 11.14 12.97 -0.31
C LYS A 103 10.80 12.79 -1.79
N LYS A 104 9.56 13.12 -2.18
CA LYS A 104 9.07 13.02 -3.56
C LYS A 104 9.17 11.60 -4.15
N HIS A 105 8.97 10.57 -3.33
CA HIS A 105 8.86 9.18 -3.76
C HIS A 105 7.52 8.58 -3.31
N ILE A 106 7.05 7.59 -4.05
CA ILE A 106 6.09 6.59 -3.57
C ILE A 106 6.88 5.57 -2.74
N HIS A 107 6.37 5.31 -1.55
CA HIS A 107 6.97 4.44 -0.54
C HIS A 107 6.20 3.12 -0.41
N ILE A 108 4.87 3.18 -0.59
CA ILE A 108 3.97 2.06 -0.41
C ILE A 108 3.05 1.95 -1.63
N ILE A 109 2.96 0.75 -2.19
CA ILE A 109 1.83 0.35 -3.05
C ILE A 109 0.91 -0.55 -2.23
N ILE A 110 -0.38 -0.22 -2.22
CA ILE A 110 -1.42 -1.01 -1.56
C ILE A 110 -2.08 -1.88 -2.61
N GLU A 111 -1.92 -3.18 -2.47
CA GLU A 111 -2.63 -4.16 -3.26
C GLU A 111 -3.93 -4.58 -2.56
N GLN A 112 -5.01 -4.64 -3.33
CA GLN A 112 -6.29 -5.12 -2.85
C GLN A 112 -6.31 -6.64 -3.01
N PRO A 113 -6.50 -7.43 -1.94
CA PRO A 113 -6.70 -8.86 -2.10
C PRO A 113 -7.89 -9.07 -3.03
N SER A 114 -7.69 -9.80 -4.12
CA SER A 114 -8.77 -10.15 -5.03
C SER A 114 -9.85 -10.90 -4.25
N THR A 115 -11.01 -10.27 -4.06
CA THR A 115 -12.17 -10.87 -3.40
C THR A 115 -12.70 -12.02 -4.27
N THR A 116 -12.11 -13.20 -4.16
CA THR A 116 -12.74 -14.46 -4.58
C THR A 116 -13.76 -14.92 -3.52
N GLU A 117 -14.69 -14.05 -3.15
CA GLU A 117 -15.97 -14.43 -2.52
C GLU A 117 -17.03 -13.42 -2.98
N GLN A 118 -17.46 -13.57 -4.22
CA GLN A 118 -18.78 -13.13 -4.63
C GLN A 118 -19.77 -14.16 -4.06
N PRO A 119 -20.73 -13.80 -3.18
CA PRO A 119 -21.80 -14.73 -2.85
C PRO A 119 -22.56 -15.01 -4.14
N THR A 120 -22.46 -16.25 -4.62
CA THR A 120 -23.34 -16.77 -5.66
C THR A 120 -24.76 -16.71 -5.10
N ASN A 121 -25.53 -15.72 -5.55
CA ASN A 121 -26.97 -15.73 -5.41
C ASN A 121 -27.51 -16.97 -6.14
N THR A 122 -27.57 -18.09 -5.42
CA THR A 122 -28.27 -19.29 -5.86
C THR A 122 -29.75 -18.97 -5.79
N THR A 123 -30.29 -18.56 -6.93
CA THR A 123 -31.74 -18.52 -7.16
C THR A 123 -32.23 -19.97 -7.10
N GLN A 124 -32.81 -20.37 -5.97
CA GLN A 124 -33.62 -21.58 -5.91
C GLN A 124 -35.04 -21.21 -6.34
N LYS A 125 -35.43 -21.76 -7.48
CA LYS A 125 -36.81 -21.88 -7.95
C LYS A 125 -37.37 -23.21 -7.44
#